data_AF-A0A7X0MLU7-F1
#
_entry.id   AF-A0A7X0MLU7-F1
#
_cell.length_a   1.000
_cell.length_b   1.000
_cell.length_c   1.000
_cell.angle_alpha   90.00
_cell.angle_beta   90.00
_cell.angle_gamma   90.00
#
_symmetry.space_group_name_H-M   'P 1'
#
loop_
_entity.id
_entity.type
_entity.pdbx_description
1 polymer ?
#
loop_
_entity_poly.entity_id
_entity_poly.type
_entity_poly.pdbx_seq_one_letter_code
_entity_poly.pdbx_strand_id
1 'polypeptide(L)'
;MSKYQQEWKQILQQQQTFKDWRIRTSGGDLLIRVPESTDMQYLENDFPGIIADLATGITVAKSAIKFFVGNSSQASFIFIL
;
A
#
# COMPACT_ATOMS: atom_id res chain seq x y z
N MET A 1 -14.56 2.19 -6.50
CA MET A 1 -13.63 1.56 -5.54
C MET A 1 -14.35 0.41 -4.87
N SER A 2 -13.71 -0.74 -4.70
CA SER A 2 -14.28 -1.83 -3.89
C SER A 2 -14.22 -1.47 -2.39
N LYS A 3 -15.07 -2.09 -1.57
CA LYS A 3 -15.01 -1.91 -0.10
C LYS A 3 -13.65 -2.31 0.47
N TYR A 4 -13.06 -3.39 -0.05
CA TYR A 4 -11.72 -3.86 0.31
C TYR A 4 -10.64 -2.82 0.01
N GLN A 5 -10.68 -2.18 -1.15
CA GLN A 5 -9.76 -1.10 -1.52
C GLN A 5 -9.92 0.14 -0.63
N GLN A 6 -11.15 0.45 -0.22
CA GLN A 6 -11.42 1.56 0.69
C GLN A 6 -10.89 1.29 2.10
N GLU A 7 -11.10 0.09 2.65
CA GLU A 7 -10.53 -0.30 3.95
C GLU A 7 -9.01 -0.23 3.93
N TRP A 8 -8.37 -0.78 2.89
CA TRP A 8 -6.92 -0.68 2.73
C TRP A 8 -6.44 0.77 2.72
N LYS A 9 -7.10 1.64 1.95
CA LYS A 9 -6.76 3.06 1.91
C LYS A 9 -6.90 3.70 3.30
N GLN A 10 -7.98 3.40 4.03
CA GLN A 10 -8.21 3.95 5.37
C GLN A 10 -7.16 3.48 6.36
N ILE A 11 -6.86 2.18 6.40
CA ILE A 11 -5.85 1.61 7.31
C ILE A 11 -4.48 2.22 7.01
N LEU A 12 -4.06 2.25 5.75
CA LEU A 12 -2.77 2.83 5.37
C LEU A 12 -2.68 4.33 5.69
N GLN A 13 -3.78 5.08 5.58
CA GLN A 13 -3.82 6.51 5.94
C GLN A 13 -3.86 6.76 7.46
N GLN A 14 -4.30 5.79 8.26
CA GLN A 14 -4.33 5.91 9.72
C GLN A 14 -2.97 5.61 10.36
N GLN A 15 -2.11 4.87 9.68
CA GLN A 15 -0.77 4.57 10.17
C GLN A 15 0.12 5.81 10.18
N GLN A 16 0.62 6.17 11.36
CA GLN A 16 1.50 7.33 11.52
C GLN A 16 2.80 7.19 10.73
N THR A 17 3.29 5.95 10.57
CA THR A 17 4.47 5.61 9.77
C THR A 17 4.32 5.98 8.28
N PHE A 18 3.08 6.05 7.76
CA PHE A 18 2.81 6.36 6.34
C PHE A 18 2.23 7.76 6.14
N LYS A 19 2.37 8.65 7.13
CA LYS A 19 1.82 10.01 7.06
C LYS A 19 2.32 10.79 5.83
N ASP A 20 3.56 10.55 5.43
CA ASP A 20 4.18 11.20 4.26
C ASP A 20 3.94 10.45 2.94
N TRP A 21 3.22 9.32 2.99
CA TRP A 21 2.91 8.52 1.81
C TRP A 21 1.65 9.03 1.12
N ARG A 22 1.69 9.18 -0.20
CA ARG A 22 0.50 9.49 -1.00
C ARG A 22 -0.12 8.21 -1.51
N ILE A 23 -1.22 7.81 -0.90
CA ILE A 23 -1.99 6.63 -1.28
C ILE A 23 -3.14 7.05 -2.20
N ARG A 24 -3.14 6.51 -3.42
CA ARG A 24 -4.17 6.71 -4.44
C ARG A 24 -4.75 5.37 -4.87
N THR A 25 -5.94 5.41 -5.43
CA THR A 25 -6.59 4.25 -6.03
C THR A 25 -6.51 4.34 -7.55
N SER A 26 -6.25 3.22 -8.21
CA SER A 26 -6.19 3.15 -9.67
C SER A 26 -6.79 1.85 -10.17
N GLY A 27 -7.89 1.88 -10.92
CA GLY A 27 -8.41 0.70 -11.64
C GLY A 27 -8.81 -0.54 -10.80
N GLY A 28 -8.89 -0.42 -9.47
CA GLY A 28 -9.10 -1.56 -8.54
C GLY A 28 -7.91 -1.82 -7.63
N ASP A 29 -6.76 -1.23 -7.95
CA ASP A 29 -5.49 -1.36 -7.25
C ASP A 29 -5.15 -0.12 -6.42
N LEU A 30 -4.09 -0.21 -5.62
CA LEU A 30 -3.55 0.88 -4.81
C LEU A 30 -2.20 1.34 -5.35
N LEU A 31 -2.03 2.65 -5.41
CA LEU A 31 -0.82 3.30 -5.86
C LEU A 31 -0.26 4.10 -4.68
N ILE A 32 0.90 3.67 -4.21
CA ILE A 32 1.55 4.20 -3.01
C ILE A 32 2.80 4.95 -3.45
N ARG A 33 2.80 6.27 -3.22
CA ARG A 33 3.99 7.11 -3.38
C ARG A 33 4.62 7.37 -2.04
N VAL A 34 5.81 6.86 -1.84
CA VAL A 34 6.60 7.08 -0.63
C VAL A 34 7.55 8.26 -0.84
N PRO A 35 8.08 8.87 0.24
CA PRO A 35 9.09 9.94 0.13
C PRO A 35 10.31 9.51 -0.69
N GLU A 36 10.91 10.45 -1.41
CA GLU A 36 12.13 10.20 -2.21
C GLU A 36 13.32 9.70 -1.38
N SER A 37 13.36 10.06 -0.09
CA SER A 37 14.37 9.59 0.86
C SER A 37 14.19 8.13 1.32
N THR A 38 13.11 7.46 0.91
CA THR A 38 12.83 6.08 1.31
C THR A 38 13.75 5.13 0.55
N ASP A 39 14.42 4.23 1.29
CA ASP A 39 15.13 3.11 0.68
C ASP A 39 14.12 2.10 0.13
N MET A 40 14.00 2.06 -1.20
CA MET A 40 13.06 1.19 -1.87
C MET A 40 13.41 -0.30 -1.76
N GLN A 41 14.70 -0.65 -1.65
CA GLN A 41 15.12 -2.04 -1.49
C GLN A 41 14.78 -2.53 -0.08
N TYR A 42 15.04 -1.71 0.93
CA TYR A 42 14.62 -2.02 2.29
C TYR A 42 13.09 -2.16 2.37
N LEU A 43 12.38 -1.18 1.79
CA LEU A 43 10.92 -1.20 1.80
C LEU A 43 10.37 -2.43 1.09
N GLU A 44 10.88 -2.81 -0.08
CA GLU A 44 10.42 -4.01 -0.81
C GLU A 44 10.54 -5.29 0.02
N ASN A 45 11.62 -5.44 0.80
CA ASN A 45 11.83 -6.59 1.67
C ASN A 45 10.88 -6.60 2.89
N ASP A 46 10.58 -5.43 3.45
CA ASP A 46 9.76 -5.29 4.65
C ASP A 46 8.25 -5.20 4.34
N PHE A 47 7.90 -4.75 3.13
CA PHE A 47 6.53 -4.47 2.71
C PHE A 47 5.57 -5.67 2.88
N PRO A 48 5.94 -6.92 2.54
CA PRO A 48 5.06 -8.07 2.79
C PRO A 48 4.71 -8.26 4.27
N GLY A 49 5.65 -8.02 5.18
CA GLY A 49 5.43 -8.10 6.62
C GLY A 49 4.49 -7.01 7.11
N ILE A 50 4.75 -5.76 6.69
CA ILE A 50 3.88 -4.61 6.96
C ILE A 50 2.44 -4.89 6.50
N ILE A 51 2.27 -5.35 5.26
CA ILE A 51 0.94 -5.60 4.69
C ILE A 51 0.26 -6.78 5.40
N ALA A 52 1.00 -7.83 5.77
CA ALA A 52 0.42 -8.94 6.53
C ALA A 52 -0.12 -8.50 7.89
N ASP A 53 0.61 -7.66 8.61
CA ASP A 53 0.18 -7.10 9.90
C ASP A 53 -1.05 -6.20 9.75
N LEU A 54 -1.09 -5.36 8.72
CA LEU A 54 -2.24 -4.49 8.47
C LEU A 54 -3.48 -5.27 7.99
N ALA A 55 -3.27 -6.37 7.27
CA ALA A 55 -4.34 -7.21 6.77
C ALA A 55 -5.17 -7.85 7.90
N THR A 56 -4.63 -7.98 9.12
CA THR A 56 -5.40 -8.49 10.26
C THR A 56 -6.50 -7.52 10.71
N GLY A 57 -6.37 -6.22 10.38
CA GLY A 57 -7.37 -5.20 10.66
C GLY A 57 -8.50 -5.13 9.64
N ILE A 58 -8.42 -5.89 8.54
CA ILE A 58 -9.39 -5.84 7.44
C ILE A 58 -10.49 -6.86 7.69
N THR A 59 -11.73 -6.38 7.68
CA THR A 59 -12.89 -7.19 8.03
C THR A 59 -13.76 -7.53 6.81
N VAL A 60 -13.60 -6.80 5.71
CA VAL A 60 -14.32 -7.10 4.47
C VAL A 60 -13.69 -8.26 3.71
N ALA A 61 -14.51 -8.90 2.85
CA ALA A 61 -14.08 -10.03 2.04
C ALA A 61 -12.84 -9.68 1.20
N LYS A 62 -11.83 -10.54 1.29
CA LYS A 62 -10.58 -10.40 0.54
C LYS A 62 -10.86 -10.49 -0.96
N SER A 63 -10.28 -9.57 -1.71
CA SER A 63 -10.26 -9.59 -3.17
C SER A 63 -8.83 -9.34 -3.64
N ALA A 64 -8.46 -9.87 -4.81
CA ALA A 64 -7.15 -9.59 -5.40
C ALA A 64 -6.93 -8.07 -5.50
N ILE A 65 -5.81 -7.60 -4.96
CA ILE A 65 -5.43 -6.18 -5.01
C ILE A 65 -3.93 -6.08 -5.27
N LYS A 66 -3.54 -5.16 -6.16
CA LYS A 66 -2.13 -4.85 -6.40
C LYS A 66 -1.76 -3.54 -5.71
N PHE A 67 -0.57 -3.51 -5.15
CA PHE A 67 0.05 -2.32 -4.59
C PHE A 67 1.22 -1.92 -5.50
N PHE A 68 1.06 -0.79 -6.17
CA PHE A 68 2.09 -0.17 -6.97
C PHE A 68 2.86 0.81 -6.09
N VAL A 69 4.02 0.39 -5.59
CA VAL A 69 4.81 1.16 -4.63
C VAL A 69 6.01 1.78 -5.34
N GLY A 70 6.25 3.07 -5.14
CA GLY A 70 7.43 3.73 -5.69
C GLY A 70 7.64 5.13 -5.12
N ASN A 71 8.88 5.58 -5.10
CA ASN A 71 9.27 6.90 -4.64
C ASN A 71 9.33 7.96 -5.77
N SER A 72 9.06 7.58 -7.02
CA SER A 72 9.10 8.46 -8.19
C SER A 72 7.80 8.40 -9.02
N SER A 73 7.81 8.99 -10.22
CA SER A 73 6.69 8.91 -11.17
C SER A 73 6.35 7.48 -11.60
N GLN A 74 7.27 6.52 -11.42
CA GLN A 74 7.09 5.10 -11.74
C GLN A 74 6.98 4.26 -10.46
N ALA A 75 6.35 3.09 -10.54
CA ALA A 75 6.40 2.12 -9.45
C ALA A 75 7.78 1.45 -9.44
N SER A 76 8.39 1.33 -8.28
CA SER A 76 9.64 0.59 -8.10
C SER A 76 9.37 -0.91 -8.05
N PHE A 77 8.29 -1.31 -7.35
CA PHE A 77 7.86 -2.70 -7.28
C PHE A 77 6.33 -2.83 -7.24
N ILE A 78 5.85 -4.04 -7.52
CA ILE A 78 4.43 -4.39 -7.47
C ILE A 78 4.26 -5.53 -6.49
N PHE A 79 3.45 -5.32 -5.46
CA PHE A 79 3.07 -6.35 -4.51
C PHE A 79 1.62 -6.79 -4.75
N ILE A 80 1.35 -8.09 -4.70
CA ILE A 80 0.02 -8.65 -4.98
C ILE A 80 -0.44 -9.43 -3.75
N LEU A 81 -1.66 -9.13 -3.29
CA LEU A 81 -2.30 -9.77 -2.14
C LEU A 81 -3.59 -10.47 -2.56
#